data_AF-A0A8C3P7J2-F1
#
_entry.id   AF-A0A8C3P7J2-F1
#
_cell.length_a   1.000
_cell.length_b   1.000
_cell.length_c   1.000
_cell.angle_alpha   90.00
_cell.angle_beta   90.00
_cell.angle_gamma   90.00
#
_symmetry.space_group_name_H-M   'P 1'
#
loop_
_entity.id
_entity.type
_entity.pdbx_description
1 polymer ?
#
loop_
_entity_poly.entity_id
_entity_poly.type
_entity_poly.pdbx_seq_one_letter_code
_entity_poly.pdbx_strand_id
1 'polypeptide(L)'
;MPKACSAINCPNRDTRESRARGLSFHSFPKAHELRKRWMLAVKRIEPGSRRLWIPGAGACLCSQHFAQDEFELYGGQKRLKAGVIPSVFSFKVLWRGEGLVVITEPATLERSCLCM
;
A
#
# COMPACT_ATOMS: atom_id res chain seq x y z
N MET A 1 -8.13 12.16 -12.50
CA MET A 1 -6.81 11.80 -11.92
C MET A 1 -6.77 10.29 -11.66
N PRO A 2 -5.76 9.56 -12.15
CA PRO A 2 -5.64 8.12 -11.90
C PRO A 2 -5.30 7.85 -10.43
N LYS A 3 -5.96 6.87 -9.83
CA LYS A 3 -5.70 6.46 -8.44
C LYS A 3 -4.36 5.71 -8.38
N ALA A 4 -3.46 6.10 -7.49
CA ALA A 4 -2.20 5.40 -7.29
C ALA A 4 -2.34 4.35 -6.18
N CYS A 5 -1.64 3.22 -6.31
CA CYS A 5 -1.55 2.26 -5.23
C CYS A 5 -0.89 2.92 -4.00
N SER A 6 -1.49 2.74 -2.83
CA SER A 6 -1.01 3.29 -1.57
C SER A 6 0.03 2.40 -0.89
N ALA A 7 0.33 1.23 -1.46
CA ALA A 7 1.36 0.34 -0.95
C ALA A 7 2.76 0.94 -1.14
N ILE A 8 3.63 0.71 -0.16
CA ILE A 8 5.04 1.12 -0.22
C ILE A 8 5.72 0.38 -1.38
N ASN A 9 6.53 1.10 -2.16
CA ASN A 9 7.26 0.57 -3.33
C ASN A 9 6.37 -0.02 -4.45
N CYS A 10 5.10 0.39 -4.53
CA CYS A 10 4.22 -0.05 -5.61
C CYS A 10 4.06 1.04 -6.68
N PRO A 11 4.63 0.87 -7.88
CA PRO A 11 4.50 1.86 -8.97
C PRO A 11 3.14 1.80 -9.68
N ASN A 12 2.25 0.89 -9.27
CA ASN A 12 0.99 0.66 -9.97
C ASN A 12 0.03 1.84 -9.80
N ARG A 13 -0.48 2.30 -10.93
CA ARG A 13 -1.50 3.35 -11.02
C ARG A 13 -2.68 2.85 -11.84
N ASP A 14 -3.85 3.37 -11.52
CA ASP A 14 -5.13 3.07 -12.15
C ASP A 14 -5.19 3.68 -13.57
N THR A 15 -4.41 3.11 -14.47
CA THR A 15 -4.32 3.49 -15.88
C THR A 15 -4.90 2.40 -16.78
N ARG A 16 -5.08 2.70 -18.07
CA ARG A 16 -5.59 1.74 -19.05
C ARG A 16 -4.65 0.55 -19.21
N GLU A 17 -3.34 0.78 -19.14
CA GLU A 17 -2.33 -0.28 -19.22
C GLU A 17 -2.40 -1.22 -18.01
N SER A 18 -2.57 -0.68 -16.81
CA SER A 18 -2.74 -1.52 -15.61
C SER A 18 -3.99 -2.39 -15.68
N ARG A 19 -5.11 -1.83 -16.16
CA ARG A 19 -6.34 -2.60 -16.39
C ARG A 19 -6.18 -3.65 -17.48
N ALA A 20 -5.47 -3.33 -18.57
CA ALA A 20 -5.16 -4.28 -19.64
C ALA A 20 -4.26 -5.44 -19.15
N ARG A 21 -3.41 -5.19 -18.16
CA ARG A 21 -2.63 -6.22 -17.45
C ARG A 21 -3.45 -7.02 -16.42
N GLY A 22 -4.75 -6.75 -16.27
CA GLY A 22 -5.62 -7.43 -15.31
C GLY A 22 -5.49 -6.93 -13.86
N LEU A 23 -4.90 -5.75 -13.64
CA LEU A 23 -4.85 -5.15 -12.30
C LEU A 23 -6.20 -4.48 -11.97
N SER A 24 -6.73 -4.82 -10.80
CA SER A 24 -7.88 -4.16 -10.23
C SER A 24 -7.46 -3.31 -9.02
N PHE A 25 -8.14 -2.18 -8.82
CA PHE A 25 -7.85 -1.23 -7.76
C PHE A 25 -8.98 -1.23 -6.75
N HIS A 26 -8.66 -1.55 -5.51
CA HIS A 26 -9.62 -1.71 -4.41
C HIS A 26 -9.43 -0.60 -3.41
N SER A 27 -10.49 0.18 -3.19
CA SER A 27 -10.52 1.22 -2.16
C SER A 27 -10.59 0.60 -0.78
N PHE A 28 -10.19 1.37 0.24
CA PHE A 28 -10.28 0.92 1.62
C PHE A 28 -11.73 0.59 2.01
N PRO A 29 -11.94 -0.48 2.79
CA PRO A 29 -13.27 -0.90 3.21
C PRO A 29 -13.95 0.17 4.09
N LYS A 30 -15.29 0.16 4.12
CA LYS A 30 -16.08 1.03 5.00
C LYS A 30 -16.00 0.61 6.46
N ALA A 31 -15.86 -0.70 6.71
CA ALA A 31 -15.72 -1.26 8.05
C ALA A 31 -14.44 -0.75 8.72
N HIS A 32 -14.58 -0.10 9.87
CA HIS A 32 -13.49 0.55 10.59
C HIS A 32 -12.40 -0.43 11.03
N GLU A 33 -12.79 -1.59 11.55
CA GLU A 33 -11.84 -2.61 12.01
C GLU A 33 -11.01 -3.18 10.87
N LEU A 34 -11.65 -3.46 9.72
CA LEU A 34 -10.92 -3.94 8.54
C LEU A 34 -10.02 -2.84 7.95
N ARG A 35 -10.51 -1.60 7.92
CA ARG A 35 -9.71 -0.45 7.50
C ARG A 35 -8.47 -0.29 8.35
N LYS A 36 -8.57 -0.43 9.68
CA LYS A 36 -7.42 -0.43 10.60
C LYS A 36 -6.42 -1.53 10.26
N ARG A 37 -6.90 -2.76 10.02
CA ARG A 37 -6.02 -3.86 9.62
C ARG A 37 -5.30 -3.58 8.30
N TRP A 38 -5.97 -2.95 7.34
CA TRP A 38 -5.32 -2.52 6.09
C TRP A 38 -4.26 -1.44 6.32
N MET A 39 -4.54 -0.45 7.19
CA MET A 39 -3.55 0.58 7.55
C MET A 39 -2.31 -0.05 8.19
N LEU A 40 -2.51 -0.96 9.14
CA LEU A 40 -1.45 -1.71 9.80
C LEU A 40 -0.68 -2.59 8.83
N ALA A 41 -1.37 -3.20 7.87
CA ALA A 41 -0.76 -4.06 6.87
C ALA A 41 0.11 -3.27 5.89
N VAL A 42 -0.34 -2.09 5.44
CA VAL A 42 0.44 -1.19 4.57
C VAL A 42 1.70 -0.66 5.29
N LYS A 43 1.70 -0.64 6.64
CA LYS A 43 2.83 -0.22 7.49
C LYS A 43 3.42 1.15 7.12
N ARG A 44 2.64 2.01 6.48
CA ARG A 44 3.09 3.36 6.11
C ARG A 44 3.07 4.25 7.34
N ILE A 45 4.19 4.88 7.59
CA ILE A 45 4.39 5.86 8.64
C ILE A 45 4.48 7.23 7.96
N GLU A 46 3.88 8.25 8.56
CA GLU A 46 3.98 9.60 8.03
C GLU A 46 5.43 10.13 8.12
N PRO A 47 5.96 10.76 7.06
CA PRO A 47 7.26 11.40 7.14
C PRO A 47 7.21 12.53 8.17
N GLY A 48 8.01 12.42 9.24
CA GLY A 48 8.07 13.40 10.32
C GLY A 48 7.19 13.10 11.53
N SER A 49 6.37 12.05 11.50
CA SER A 49 5.63 11.58 12.67
C SER A 49 5.64 10.06 12.68
N ARG A 50 6.14 9.42 13.75
CA ARG A 50 6.09 7.95 13.95
C ARG A 50 4.67 7.40 14.13
N ARG A 51 3.67 8.01 13.48
CA ARG A 51 2.25 7.69 13.51
C ARG A 51 1.87 6.94 12.24
N LEU A 52 0.87 6.07 12.37
CA LEU A 52 0.29 5.34 11.26
C LEU A 52 -0.33 6.32 10.26
N TRP A 53 -0.01 6.15 8.99
CA TRP A 53 -0.61 6.92 7.91
C TRP A 53 -2.10 6.62 7.79
N ILE A 54 -2.90 7.68 7.62
CA ILE A 54 -4.35 7.58 7.48
C ILE A 54 -4.71 7.68 5.99
N PRO A 55 -5.38 6.65 5.42
CA PRO A 55 -5.79 6.64 4.03
C PRO A 55 -6.91 7.66 3.79
N GLY A 56 -6.66 8.61 2.88
CA GLY A 56 -7.67 9.55 2.39
C GLY A 56 -8.64 8.92 1.38
N ALA A 57 -9.61 9.71 0.88
CA ALA A 57 -10.63 9.24 -0.07
C ALA A 57 -10.06 8.72 -1.42
N GLY A 58 -8.84 9.13 -1.79
CA GLY A 58 -8.13 8.66 -2.97
C GLY A 58 -7.29 7.40 -2.76
N ALA A 59 -7.18 6.89 -1.53
CA ALA A 59 -6.33 5.76 -1.20
C ALA A 59 -6.93 4.44 -1.71
N CYS A 60 -6.10 3.64 -2.38
CA CYS A 60 -6.48 2.32 -2.89
C CYS A 60 -5.27 1.39 -2.96
N LEU A 61 -5.52 0.08 -3.02
CA LEU A 61 -4.50 -0.94 -3.21
C LEU A 61 -4.79 -1.71 -4.50
N CYS A 62 -3.75 -2.06 -5.25
CA CYS A 62 -3.89 -2.92 -6.42
C CYS A 62 -4.04 -4.40 -6.01
N SER A 63 -4.62 -5.20 -6.91
CA SER A 63 -4.88 -6.63 -6.68
C SER A 63 -3.65 -7.48 -6.39
N GLN A 64 -2.44 -7.03 -6.73
CA GLN A 64 -1.20 -7.74 -6.41
C GLN A 64 -0.90 -7.83 -4.92
N HIS A 65 -1.53 -6.98 -4.09
CA HIS A 65 -1.35 -7.00 -2.64
C HIS A 65 -2.28 -7.99 -1.91
N PHE A 66 -3.13 -8.68 -2.67
CA PHE A 66 -4.11 -9.65 -2.18
C PHE A 66 -3.90 -10.99 -2.87
N ALA A 67 -4.18 -12.08 -2.18
CA ALA A 67 -4.16 -13.39 -2.81
C ALA A 67 -5.34 -13.53 -3.76
N GLN A 68 -5.17 -14.21 -4.90
CA GLN A 68 -6.24 -14.36 -5.88
C GLN A 68 -7.46 -15.12 -5.32
N ASP A 69 -7.26 -15.98 -4.32
CA ASP A 69 -8.32 -16.74 -3.64
C ASP A 69 -9.19 -15.87 -2.71
N GLU A 70 -8.67 -14.72 -2.30
CA GLU A 70 -9.38 -13.78 -1.41
C GLU A 70 -10.38 -12.89 -2.18
N PHE A 71 -10.49 -13.08 -3.49
CA PHE A 71 -11.47 -12.39 -4.31
C PHE A 71 -12.72 -13.25 -4.50
N GLU A 72 -13.87 -12.60 -4.39
CA GLU A 72 -15.17 -13.15 -4.75
C GLU A 72 -15.69 -12.45 -6.01
N LEU A 73 -16.37 -13.21 -6.86
CA LEU A 73 -17.13 -12.66 -7.99
C LEU A 73 -18.55 -12.40 -7.51
N TYR A 74 -18.88 -11.14 -7.28
CA TYR A 74 -20.22 -10.72 -6.89
C TYR A 74 -20.86 -9.91 -8.03
N GLY A 75 -21.90 -10.45 -8.66
CA GLY A 75 -22.62 -9.78 -9.75
C GLY A 75 -21.74 -9.42 -10.96
N GLY A 76 -20.78 -10.28 -11.30
CA GLY A 76 -19.83 -10.05 -12.41
C GLY A 76 -18.67 -9.10 -12.07
N GLN A 77 -18.63 -8.53 -10.87
CA GLN A 77 -17.50 -7.72 -10.41
C GLN A 77 -16.63 -8.48 -9.42
N LYS A 78 -15.31 -8.44 -9.66
CA LYS A 78 -14.31 -8.99 -8.73
C LYS A 78 -14.18 -8.08 -7.51
N ARG A 79 -14.60 -8.55 -6.34
CA ARG A 79 -14.51 -7.84 -5.06
C ARG A 79 -13.68 -8.66 -4.08
N LEU A 80 -13.15 -8.01 -3.06
CA LEU A 80 -12.45 -8.71 -1.98
C LEU A 80 -13.49 -9.27 -1.02
N LYS A 81 -13.26 -10.50 -0.53
CA LYS A 81 -14.09 -11.12 0.49
C LYS A 81 -14.14 -10.24 1.74
N ALA A 82 -15.24 -10.32 2.48
CA ALA A 82 -15.37 -9.63 3.75
C ALA A 82 -14.27 -10.10 4.73
N GLY A 83 -13.52 -9.15 5.30
CA GLY A 83 -12.47 -9.46 6.28
C GLY A 83 -11.08 -9.72 5.68
N VAL A 84 -10.91 -9.68 4.36
CA VAL A 84 -9.61 -9.85 3.70
C VAL A 84 -8.65 -8.72 4.04
N ILE A 85 -7.40 -9.07 4.33
CA ILE A 85 -6.34 -8.14 4.70
C ILE A 85 -5.21 -8.30 3.68
N PRO A 86 -4.73 -7.22 3.05
CA PRO A 86 -3.60 -7.33 2.15
C PRO A 86 -2.41 -7.86 2.94
N SER A 87 -1.81 -8.95 2.48
CA SER A 87 -0.66 -9.58 3.14
C SER A 87 0.58 -9.59 2.25
N VAL A 88 0.39 -9.36 0.94
CA VAL A 88 1.47 -9.39 -0.04
C VAL A 88 2.06 -7.99 -0.18
N PHE A 89 3.15 -7.74 0.52
CA PHE A 89 3.90 -6.51 0.41
C PHE A 89 5.39 -6.81 0.39
N SER A 90 6.10 -6.20 -0.54
CA SER A 90 7.56 -6.25 -0.61
C SER A 90 8.17 -5.25 0.38
N PHE A 91 7.96 -5.48 1.68
CA PHE A 91 8.75 -4.79 2.69
C PHE A 91 10.16 -5.37 2.64
N LYS A 92 11.18 -4.59 2.25
CA LYS A 92 12.56 -4.97 2.55
C LYS A 92 12.73 -4.86 4.06
N VAL A 93 12.48 -5.95 4.78
CA VAL A 93 12.85 -6.09 6.18
C VAL A 93 14.37 -6.19 6.20
N LEU A 94 15.05 -5.06 6.36
CA LEU A 94 16.45 -5.08 6.75
C LEU A 94 16.49 -5.50 8.21
N TRP A 95 16.76 -6.78 8.45
CA TRP A 95 17.04 -7.33 9.77
C TRP A 95 18.37 -6.77 10.26
N ARG A 96 18.32 -5.63 10.96
CA ARG A 96 19.39 -5.24 11.89
C ARG A 96 18.78 -5.37 13.28
N GLY A 97 19.41 -6.18 14.14
CA GLY A 97 18.89 -6.57 15.45
C GLY A 97 18.26 -5.42 16.23
N GLU A 98 17.11 -5.70 16.83
CA GLU A 98 16.35 -4.82 17.75
C GLU A 98 15.79 -3.53 17.13
N GLY A 99 14.63 -3.63 16.49
CA GLY A 99 13.74 -2.49 16.22
C GLY A 99 13.15 -2.46 14.82
N LEU A 100 11.82 -2.46 14.72
CA LEU A 100 11.09 -2.28 13.47
C LEU A 100 11.17 -0.80 13.03
N VAL A 101 12.21 -0.45 12.26
CA VAL A 101 12.29 0.83 11.55
C VAL A 101 11.77 0.65 10.14
N VAL A 102 10.56 1.15 9.86
CA VAL A 102 10.02 1.23 8.50
C VAL A 102 10.70 2.40 7.82
N ILE A 103 11.82 2.14 7.14
CA ILE A 103 12.48 3.12 6.28
C ILE A 103 11.65 3.24 4.99
N THR A 104 10.74 4.21 4.97
CA THR A 104 10.37 4.83 3.70
C THR A 104 11.60 5.62 3.27
N GLU A 105 12.32 5.17 2.23
CA GLU A 105 13.35 5.97 1.59
C GLU A 105 12.78 7.39 1.36
N PRO A 106 13.36 8.45 1.97
CA PRO A 106 13.21 9.75 1.35
C PRO A 106 14.04 9.68 0.07
N ALA A 107 13.33 9.52 -1.06
CA ALA A 107 13.89 9.96 -2.33
C ALA A 107 14.40 11.40 -2.10
N THR A 108 15.68 11.60 -2.44
CA THR A 108 16.41 12.87 -2.48
C THR A 108 16.54 13.61 -1.16
N LEU A 109 17.75 13.62 -0.60
CA LEU A 109 18.60 14.81 -0.59
C LEU A 109 19.72 14.61 0.44
N GLU A 110 20.96 14.40 -0.03
CA GLU A 110 22.22 14.89 0.56
C GLU A 110 23.38 14.08 -0.06
N ARG A 111 24.36 14.68 -0.72
CA ARG A 111 25.58 15.27 -0.14
C ARG A 111 26.36 15.87 -1.33
N SER A 112 27.04 17.00 -1.24
CA SER A 112 27.89 17.44 -0.16
C SER A 112 28.01 18.97 -0.15
N CYS A 113 27.84 19.58 1.03
CA CYS A 113 28.73 20.67 1.40
C CYS A 113 30.15 20.11 1.42
N LEU A 114 31.00 20.54 0.49
CA LEU A 114 32.44 20.52 0.70
C LEU A 114 32.79 21.88 1.29
N CYS A 115 32.96 21.86 2.61
CA CYS A 115 33.78 22.84 3.30
C CYS A 115 35.22 22.68 2.80
N MET A 116 35.75 23.72 2.17
CA MET A 116 37.16 24.14 2.22
C MET A 116 37.24 25.60 1.82
#